data_AF-A0A349R0D1-F1
#
_entry.id   AF-A0A349R0D1-F1
#
_cell.length_a   1.000
_cell.length_b   1.000
_cell.length_c   1.000
_cell.angle_alpha   90.00
_cell.angle_beta   90.00
_cell.angle_gamma   90.00
#
_symmetry.space_group_name_H-M   'P 1'
#
loop_
_entity.id
_entity.type
_entity.pdbx_description
1 polymer ?
#
loop_
_entity_poly.entity_id
_entity_poly.type
_entity_poly.pdbx_seq_one_letter_code
_entity_poly.pdbx_strand_id
1 'polypeptide(L)'
;MGKPVFLYLILFFIATISKTKAIALKDSSILNLTNLIQNKDTFVEQKELYLSLIKKKLDNSTENLNLKFELQKQLSSSYASYKSDSAIYYAKKNLELANKLQSPNWILETELDLSLHYLVAGMYIDSKDILDRIPIQKLNNHLKIKYLDAQKNFFKFYA
;
A
#
# COMPACT_ATOMS: atom_id res chain seq x y z
N MET A 1 -33.93 54.68 30.97
CA MET A 1 -34.29 53.30 30.58
C MET A 1 -33.72 53.05 29.19
N GLY A 2 -32.63 52.29 29.04
CA GLY A 2 -32.00 52.11 27.72
C GLY A 2 -30.70 51.31 27.70
N LYS A 3 -30.44 50.50 28.73
CA LYS A 3 -29.17 49.77 28.90
C LYS A 3 -29.21 48.25 28.61
N PRO A 4 -30.35 47.51 28.57
CA PRO A 4 -30.29 46.08 28.28
C PRO A 4 -30.25 45.75 26.77
N VAL A 5 -30.79 46.62 25.89
CA VAL A 5 -30.88 46.33 24.45
C VAL A 5 -29.50 46.40 23.76
N PHE A 6 -28.63 47.30 24.21
CA PHE A 6 -27.28 47.45 23.67
C PHE A 6 -26.39 46.23 23.96
N LEU A 7 -26.60 45.55 25.10
CA LEU A 7 -25.84 44.35 25.48
C LEU A 7 -26.22 43.15 24.59
N TYR A 8 -27.50 42.98 24.26
CA TYR A 8 -27.96 41.95 23.33
C TYR A 8 -27.49 42.19 21.88
N LEU A 9 -27.36 43.46 21.46
CA LEU A 9 -26.85 43.82 20.14
C LEU A 9 -25.36 43.47 19.97
N ILE A 10 -24.57 43.66 21.03
CA ILE A 10 -23.14 43.28 21.05
C ILE A 10 -22.98 41.76 21.02
N LEU A 11 -23.83 41.02 21.75
CA LEU A 11 -23.82 39.55 21.75
C LEU A 11 -24.19 38.96 20.37
N PHE A 12 -25.10 39.60 19.65
CA PHE A 12 -25.45 39.21 18.27
C PHE A 12 -24.32 39.47 17.28
N PHE A 13 -23.55 40.55 17.48
CA PHE A 13 -22.41 40.89 16.61
C PHE A 13 -21.19 39.98 16.84
N ILE A 14 -20.99 39.47 18.05
CA ILE A 14 -19.91 38.50 18.34
C ILE A 14 -20.21 37.12 17.73
N ALA A 15 -21.49 36.73 17.67
CA ALA A 15 -21.90 35.43 17.12
C ALA A 15 -21.75 35.31 15.59
N THR A 16 -21.68 36.42 14.86
CA THR A 16 -21.52 36.42 13.39
C THR A 16 -20.06 36.38 12.92
N ILE A 17 -19.10 36.80 13.76
CA ILE A 17 -17.67 36.86 13.40
C ILE A 17 -17.00 35.48 13.45
N SER A 18 -17.55 34.52 14.20
CA SER A 18 -16.95 33.19 14.38
C SER A 18 -17.13 32.23 13.19
N LYS A 19 -17.92 32.57 12.16
CA LYS A 19 -18.22 31.66 11.04
C LYS A 19 -17.27 31.77 9.83
N THR A 20 -16.43 32.80 9.75
CA THR A 20 -15.67 33.09 8.51
C THR A 20 -14.32 32.37 8.40
N LYS A 21 -13.71 31.93 9.50
CA LYS A 21 -12.40 31.22 9.46
C LYS A 21 -12.51 29.72 9.14
N ALA A 22 -13.62 29.07 9.50
CA ALA A 22 -13.81 27.64 9.28
C ALA A 22 -14.13 27.29 7.81
N ILE A 23 -14.78 28.21 7.09
CA ILE A 23 -15.18 28.02 5.68
C ILE A 23 -13.95 28.13 4.76
N ALA A 24 -13.09 29.15 4.94
CA ALA A 24 -11.91 29.35 4.10
C ALA A 24 -10.87 28.19 4.20
N LEU A 25 -10.69 27.60 5.39
CA LEU A 25 -9.81 26.43 5.59
C LEU A 25 -10.41 25.15 4.98
N LYS A 26 -11.73 24.97 5.08
CA LYS A 26 -12.44 23.83 4.48
C LYS A 26 -12.41 23.91 2.95
N ASP A 27 -12.58 25.10 2.39
CA ASP A 27 -12.54 25.33 0.94
C ASP A 27 -11.13 25.13 0.38
N SER A 28 -10.07 25.57 1.09
CA SER A 28 -8.68 25.27 0.70
C SER A 28 -8.36 23.77 0.69
N SER A 29 -8.87 23.01 1.67
CA SER A 29 -8.68 21.56 1.74
C SER A 29 -9.42 20.82 0.62
N ILE A 30 -10.66 21.22 0.33
CA ILE A 30 -11.46 20.65 -0.77
C ILE A 30 -10.84 21.02 -2.13
N LEU A 31 -10.36 22.25 -2.30
CA LEU A 31 -9.69 22.70 -3.52
C LEU A 31 -8.39 21.92 -3.76
N ASN A 32 -7.57 21.73 -2.72
CA ASN A 32 -6.35 20.92 -2.81
C ASN A 32 -6.67 19.46 -3.13
N LEU A 33 -7.70 18.88 -2.53
CA LEU A 33 -8.15 17.52 -2.86
C LEU A 33 -8.62 17.43 -4.32
N THR A 34 -9.36 18.44 -4.79
CA THR A 34 -9.87 18.51 -6.17
C THR A 34 -8.72 18.65 -7.17
N ASN A 35 -7.72 19.47 -6.86
CA ASN A 35 -6.49 19.59 -7.66
C ASN A 35 -5.68 18.29 -7.66
N LEU A 36 -5.59 17.56 -6.54
CA LEU A 36 -4.93 16.25 -6.49
C LEU A 36 -5.68 15.20 -7.31
N ILE A 37 -7.02 15.23 -7.29
CA ILE A 37 -7.86 14.37 -8.13
C ILE A 37 -7.67 14.72 -9.62
N GLN A 38 -7.59 16.00 -9.97
CA GLN A 38 -7.31 16.44 -11.35
C GLN A 38 -5.93 16.01 -11.86
N ASN A 39 -4.94 15.91 -10.96
CA ASN A 39 -3.59 15.44 -11.30
C ASN A 39 -3.42 13.91 -11.20
N LYS A 40 -4.49 13.15 -10.91
CA LYS A 40 -4.45 11.70 -10.79
C LYS A 40 -3.82 11.03 -12.01
N ASP A 41 -4.16 11.49 -13.21
CA ASP A 41 -3.66 10.92 -14.46
C ASP A 41 -2.15 11.09 -14.59
N THR A 42 -1.61 12.26 -14.21
CA THR A 42 -0.16 12.50 -14.14
C THR A 42 0.55 11.51 -13.20
N PHE A 43 -0.04 11.23 -12.04
CA PHE A 43 0.54 10.24 -11.10
C PHE A 43 0.47 8.82 -11.65
N VAL A 44 -0.60 8.46 -12.36
CA VAL A 44 -0.74 7.16 -13.03
C VAL A 44 0.31 7.04 -14.13
N GLU A 45 0.49 8.06 -14.97
CA GLU A 45 1.51 8.07 -16.02
C GLU A 45 2.92 7.91 -15.45
N GLN A 46 3.27 8.65 -14.39
CA GLN A 46 4.56 8.52 -13.73
C GLN A 46 4.78 7.10 -13.16
N LYS A 47 3.73 6.50 -12.59
CA LYS A 47 3.78 5.13 -12.08
C LYS A 47 3.98 4.12 -13.20
N GLU A 48 3.26 4.25 -14.32
CA GLU A 48 3.42 3.38 -15.49
C GLU A 48 4.80 3.53 -16.13
N LEU A 49 5.33 4.75 -16.22
CA LEU A 49 6.69 5.00 -16.68
C LEU A 49 7.71 4.29 -15.79
N TYR A 50 7.58 4.43 -14.46
CA TYR A 50 8.44 3.75 -13.51
C TYR A 50 8.39 2.21 -13.65
N LEU A 51 7.17 1.64 -13.74
CA LEU A 51 6.98 0.21 -13.95
C LEU A 51 7.58 -0.26 -15.29
N SER A 52 7.47 0.56 -16.34
CA SER A 52 8.06 0.26 -17.66
C SER A 52 9.59 0.20 -17.59
N LEU A 53 10.23 1.07 -16.80
CA LEU A 53 11.68 1.05 -16.61
C LEU A 53 12.14 -0.21 -15.88
N ILE A 54 11.41 -0.66 -14.85
CA ILE A 54 11.76 -1.90 -14.15
C ILE A 54 11.56 -3.11 -15.08
N LYS A 55 10.47 -3.16 -15.86
CA LYS A 55 10.24 -4.22 -16.85
C LYS A 55 11.36 -4.31 -17.88
N LYS A 56 11.77 -3.18 -18.47
CA LYS A 56 12.92 -3.14 -19.40
C LYS A 56 14.20 -3.66 -18.77
N LYS A 57 14.47 -3.30 -17.50
CA LYS A 57 15.63 -3.84 -16.78
C LYS A 57 15.52 -5.35 -16.56
N LEU A 58 14.33 -5.85 -16.24
CA LEU A 58 14.06 -7.27 -16.04
C LEU A 58 14.26 -8.09 -17.32
N ASP A 59 13.82 -7.55 -18.45
CA ASP A 59 13.99 -8.19 -19.76
C ASP A 59 15.47 -8.31 -20.14
N ASN A 60 16.28 -7.33 -19.74
CA ASN A 60 17.73 -7.33 -19.96
C ASN A 60 18.53 -8.16 -18.94
N SER A 61 17.90 -8.62 -17.84
CA SER A 61 18.58 -9.34 -16.75
C SER A 61 18.42 -10.87 -16.84
N THR A 62 18.36 -11.42 -18.05
CA THR A 62 18.08 -12.86 -18.28
C THR A 62 19.12 -13.78 -17.65
N GLU A 63 20.40 -13.39 -17.67
CA GLU A 63 21.53 -14.19 -17.17
C GLU A 63 21.75 -14.03 -15.66
N ASN A 64 21.43 -12.87 -15.09
CA ASN A 64 21.63 -12.60 -13.67
C ASN A 64 20.36 -12.93 -12.86
N LEU A 65 20.29 -14.16 -12.36
CA LEU A 65 19.12 -14.66 -11.62
C LEU A 65 18.87 -13.90 -10.31
N ASN A 66 19.91 -13.40 -9.64
CA ASN A 66 19.75 -12.59 -8.43
C ASN A 66 19.11 -11.24 -8.74
N LEU A 67 19.61 -10.56 -9.78
CA LEU A 67 19.02 -9.31 -10.25
C LEU A 67 17.59 -9.52 -10.73
N LYS A 68 17.34 -10.63 -11.43
CA LYS A 68 16.00 -11.01 -11.88
C LYS A 68 15.02 -11.17 -10.72
N PHE A 69 15.46 -11.81 -9.63
CA PHE A 69 14.66 -11.98 -8.41
C PHE A 69 14.31 -10.62 -7.79
N GLU A 70 15.30 -9.75 -7.59
CA GLU A 70 15.08 -8.43 -6.99
C GLU A 70 14.16 -7.55 -7.86
N LEU A 71 14.33 -7.57 -9.19
CA LEU A 71 13.47 -6.80 -10.10
C LEU A 71 12.02 -7.32 -10.11
N GLN A 72 11.80 -8.65 -10.05
CA GLN A 72 10.46 -9.22 -9.93
C GLN A 72 9.80 -8.86 -8.61
N LYS A 73 10.54 -8.95 -7.50
CA LYS A 73 10.10 -8.51 -6.17
C LYS A 73 9.72 -7.04 -6.16
N GLN A 74 10.54 -6.19 -6.79
CA GLN A 74 10.30 -4.77 -6.91
C GLN A 74 9.05 -4.45 -7.75
N LEU A 75 8.82 -5.19 -8.85
CA LEU A 75 7.57 -5.08 -9.61
C LEU A 75 6.37 -5.47 -8.76
N SER A 76 6.45 -6.59 -8.05
CA SER A 76 5.38 -7.08 -7.19
C SER A 76 4.95 -6.04 -6.16
N SER A 77 5.90 -5.51 -5.38
CA SER A 77 5.63 -4.49 -4.37
C SER A 77 5.11 -3.19 -4.98
N SER A 78 5.63 -2.80 -6.14
CA SER A 78 5.19 -1.60 -6.85
C SER A 78 3.76 -1.70 -7.36
N TYR A 79 3.31 -2.90 -7.74
CA TYR A 79 1.95 -3.18 -8.17
C TYR A 79 0.96 -3.33 -7.02
N ALA A 80 1.40 -3.70 -5.81
CA ALA A 80 0.51 -4.03 -4.70
C ALA A 80 -0.53 -2.95 -4.37
N SER A 81 -0.17 -1.66 -4.49
CA SER A 81 -1.08 -0.53 -4.23
C SER A 81 -1.83 -0.01 -5.46
N TYR A 82 -1.61 -0.61 -6.63
CA TYR A 82 -2.11 -0.12 -7.92
C TYR A 82 -2.93 -1.17 -8.69
N LYS A 83 -2.43 -2.41 -8.78
CA LYS A 83 -3.08 -3.52 -9.47
C LYS A 83 -2.70 -4.86 -8.83
N SER A 84 -3.57 -5.40 -7.97
CA SER A 84 -3.33 -6.61 -7.18
C SER A 84 -2.98 -7.84 -8.03
N ASP A 85 -3.68 -8.05 -9.15
CA ASP A 85 -3.41 -9.18 -10.06
C ASP A 85 -1.95 -9.17 -10.56
N SER A 86 -1.45 -7.99 -10.92
CA SER A 86 -0.07 -7.84 -11.39
C SER A 86 0.95 -8.04 -10.27
N ALA A 87 0.63 -7.61 -9.03
CA ALA A 87 1.46 -7.91 -7.88
C ALA A 87 1.59 -9.42 -7.68
N ILE A 88 0.46 -10.12 -7.60
CA ILE A 88 0.40 -11.58 -7.44
C ILE A 88 1.14 -12.30 -8.58
N TYR A 89 0.97 -11.84 -9.83
CA TYR A 89 1.66 -12.42 -10.99
C TYR A 89 3.19 -12.37 -10.84
N TYR A 90 3.76 -11.21 -10.50
CA TYR A 90 5.21 -11.07 -10.34
C TYR A 90 5.71 -11.79 -9.08
N ALA A 91 4.97 -11.80 -7.98
CA ALA A 91 5.31 -12.60 -6.81
C ALA A 91 5.34 -14.11 -7.11
N LYS A 92 4.39 -14.64 -7.89
CA LYS A 92 4.40 -16.04 -8.35
C LYS A 92 5.61 -16.35 -9.23
N LYS A 93 5.98 -15.45 -10.15
CA LYS A 93 7.23 -15.59 -10.94
C LYS A 93 8.47 -15.60 -10.05
N ASN A 94 8.47 -14.78 -9.00
CA ASN A 94 9.57 -14.74 -8.05
C ASN A 94 9.68 -16.05 -7.26
N LEU A 95 8.54 -16.65 -6.90
CA LEU A 95 8.47 -17.95 -6.23
C LEU A 95 8.93 -19.09 -7.15
N GLU A 96 8.55 -19.08 -8.43
CA GLU A 96 9.06 -20.03 -9.43
C GLU A 96 10.60 -19.98 -9.50
N LEU A 97 11.17 -18.77 -9.53
CA LEU A 97 12.62 -18.57 -9.57
C LEU A 97 13.30 -19.02 -8.26
N ALA A 98 12.74 -18.67 -7.10
CA ALA A 98 13.27 -19.10 -5.81
C ALA A 98 13.30 -20.63 -5.66
N ASN A 99 12.25 -21.31 -6.14
CA ASN A 99 12.20 -22.77 -6.19
C ASN A 99 13.24 -23.35 -7.15
N LYS A 100 13.41 -22.77 -8.34
CA LYS A 100 14.43 -23.20 -9.31
C LYS A 100 15.84 -23.08 -8.75
N LEU A 101 16.09 -22.04 -7.96
CA LEU A 101 17.37 -21.80 -7.29
C LEU A 101 17.53 -22.57 -5.97
N GLN A 102 16.48 -23.29 -5.55
CA GLN A 102 16.44 -24.03 -4.28
C GLN A 102 16.84 -23.17 -3.08
N SER A 103 16.47 -21.88 -3.08
CA SER A 103 16.82 -20.92 -2.02
C SER A 103 15.71 -20.87 -0.96
N PRO A 104 15.87 -21.51 0.22
CA PRO A 104 14.79 -21.60 1.19
C PRO A 104 14.39 -20.23 1.74
N ASN A 105 15.35 -19.33 1.91
CA ASN A 105 15.09 -17.98 2.38
C ASN A 105 14.23 -17.19 1.38
N TRP A 106 14.50 -17.32 0.07
CA TRP A 106 13.73 -16.63 -0.96
C TRP A 106 12.34 -17.23 -1.15
N ILE A 107 12.21 -18.55 -1.00
CA ILE A 107 10.91 -19.22 -1.00
C ILE A 107 10.07 -18.66 0.15
N LEU A 108 10.57 -18.75 1.39
CA LEU A 108 9.86 -18.27 2.58
C LEU A 108 9.54 -16.77 2.50
N GLU A 109 10.50 -15.96 2.02
CA GLU A 109 10.27 -14.52 1.85
C GLU A 109 9.14 -14.23 0.86
N THR A 110 9.15 -14.91 -0.28
CA THR A 110 8.17 -14.71 -1.36
C THR A 110 6.80 -15.26 -0.99
N GLU A 111 6.74 -16.37 -0.25
CA GLU A 111 5.51 -16.88 0.33
C GLU A 111 4.87 -15.87 1.27
N LEU A 112 5.67 -15.25 2.15
CA LEU A 112 5.18 -14.17 3.01
C LEU A 112 4.66 -12.97 2.21
N ASP A 113 5.35 -12.56 1.14
CA ASP A 113 4.85 -11.51 0.25
C ASP A 113 3.53 -11.89 -0.43
N LEU A 114 3.41 -13.13 -0.92
CA LEU A 114 2.18 -13.65 -1.52
C LEU A 114 1.01 -13.63 -0.54
N SER A 115 1.23 -14.03 0.72
CA SER A 115 0.18 -13.99 1.74
C SER A 115 -0.36 -12.57 1.92
N LEU A 116 0.52 -11.57 1.99
CA LEU A 116 0.14 -10.17 2.11
C LEU A 116 -0.57 -9.65 0.86
N HIS A 117 -0.12 -10.04 -0.34
CA HIS A 117 -0.80 -9.68 -1.59
C HIS A 117 -2.20 -10.29 -1.67
N TYR A 118 -2.37 -11.53 -1.21
CA TYR A 118 -3.67 -12.18 -1.14
C TYR A 118 -4.60 -11.50 -0.15
N LEU A 119 -4.12 -11.07 1.02
CA LEU A 119 -4.92 -10.25 1.94
C LEU A 119 -5.43 -8.96 1.30
N VAL A 120 -4.56 -8.23 0.61
CA VAL A 120 -4.93 -6.99 -0.09
C VAL A 120 -5.94 -7.27 -1.21
N ALA A 121 -5.87 -8.43 -1.85
CA ALA A 121 -6.81 -8.86 -2.90
C ALA A 121 -8.12 -9.45 -2.35
N GLY A 122 -8.28 -9.61 -1.03
CA GLY A 122 -9.44 -10.27 -0.41
C GLY A 122 -9.42 -11.80 -0.52
N MET A 123 -8.29 -12.40 -0.88
CA MET A 123 -8.08 -13.84 -1.02
C MET A 123 -7.65 -14.47 0.32
N TYR A 124 -8.55 -14.44 1.31
CA TYR A 124 -8.20 -14.82 2.69
C TYR A 124 -7.81 -16.29 2.84
N ILE A 125 -8.48 -17.20 2.13
CA ILE A 125 -8.18 -18.64 2.20
C ILE A 125 -6.75 -18.90 1.69
N ASP A 126 -6.42 -18.39 0.51
CA ASP A 126 -5.07 -18.54 -0.07
C ASP A 126 -3.99 -17.91 0.82
N SER A 127 -4.29 -16.77 1.46
CA SER A 127 -3.37 -16.18 2.44
C SER A 127 -3.18 -17.08 3.65
N LYS A 128 -4.26 -17.64 4.20
CA LYS A 128 -4.21 -18.46 5.41
C LYS A 128 -3.45 -19.76 5.16
N ASP A 129 -3.68 -20.40 4.02
CA ASP A 129 -3.00 -21.62 3.61
C ASP A 129 -1.48 -21.42 3.51
N ILE A 130 -1.04 -20.25 3.03
CA ILE A 130 0.39 -19.90 3.03
C ILE A 130 0.89 -19.67 4.46
N LEU A 131 0.18 -18.92 5.29
CA LEU A 131 0.67 -18.62 6.64
C LEU A 131 0.76 -19.89 7.51
N ASP A 132 -0.17 -20.83 7.36
CA ASP A 132 -0.19 -22.06 8.14
C ASP A 132 0.91 -23.05 7.74
N ARG A 133 1.33 -23.04 6.48
CA ARG A 133 2.39 -23.94 6.01
C ARG A 133 3.80 -23.50 6.42
N ILE A 134 3.98 -22.23 6.78
CA ILE A 134 5.31 -21.67 7.07
C ILE A 134 5.79 -22.13 8.45
N PRO A 135 6.89 -22.90 8.53
CA PRO A 135 7.43 -23.34 9.82
C PRO A 135 8.20 -22.19 10.47
N ILE A 136 7.58 -21.49 11.42
CA ILE A 136 8.15 -20.33 12.13
C ILE A 136 9.55 -20.60 12.73
N GLN A 137 9.84 -21.84 13.11
CA GLN A 137 11.13 -22.24 13.68
C GLN A 137 12.28 -22.16 12.66
N LYS A 138 11.98 -22.29 11.36
CA LYS A 138 12.97 -22.20 10.27
C LYS A 138 13.20 -20.77 9.77
N LEU A 139 12.40 -19.81 10.24
CA LEU A 139 12.55 -18.41 9.83
C LEU A 139 13.73 -17.75 10.53
N ASN A 140 14.51 -16.98 9.76
CA ASN A 140 15.46 -16.03 10.35
C ASN A 140 14.71 -14.86 11.02
N ASN A 141 15.41 -14.06 11.83
CA ASN A 141 14.77 -13.00 12.62
C ASN A 141 14.00 -11.98 11.76
N HIS A 142 14.53 -11.61 10.60
CA HIS A 142 13.85 -10.69 9.68
C HIS A 142 12.53 -11.29 9.17
N LEU A 143 12.54 -12.55 8.73
CA LEU A 143 11.33 -13.22 8.24
C LEU A 143 10.33 -13.53 9.35
N LYS A 144 10.77 -13.74 10.60
CA LYS A 144 9.87 -13.85 11.75
C LYS A 144 9.07 -12.57 11.96
N ILE A 145 9.72 -11.41 11.89
CA ILE A 145 9.04 -10.10 12.00
C ILE A 145 7.99 -9.98 10.89
N LYS A 146 8.37 -10.30 9.65
CA LYS A 146 7.46 -10.26 8.50
C LYS A 146 6.28 -11.23 8.64
N TYR A 147 6.52 -12.45 9.12
CA TYR A 147 5.48 -13.43 9.41
C TYR A 147 4.49 -12.93 10.46
N LEU A 148 4.99 -12.38 11.57
CA LEU A 148 4.13 -11.83 12.62
C LEU A 148 3.31 -10.63 12.13
N ASP A 149 3.90 -9.78 11.28
CA ASP A 149 3.16 -8.69 10.65
C ASP A 149 2.08 -9.20 9.69
N ALA A 150 2.37 -10.24 8.90
CA ALA A 150 1.39 -10.87 8.03
C ALA A 150 0.23 -11.51 8.82
N GLN A 151 0.53 -12.20 9.93
CA GLN A 151 -0.50 -12.74 10.82
C GLN A 151 -1.35 -11.64 11.45
N LYS A 152 -0.73 -10.56 11.95
CA LYS A 152 -1.45 -9.39 12.47
C LYS A 152 -2.37 -8.78 11.40
N ASN A 153 -1.87 -8.63 10.18
CA ASN A 153 -2.67 -8.11 9.06
C ASN A 153 -3.81 -9.05 8.72
N PHE A 154 -3.60 -10.38 8.71
CA PHE A 154 -4.67 -11.36 8.47
C PHE A 154 -5.83 -11.15 9.43
N PHE A 155 -5.57 -11.09 10.74
CA PHE A 155 -6.62 -10.85 11.73
C PHE A 155 -7.28 -9.48 11.56
N LYS A 156 -6.53 -8.44 11.19
CA LYS A 156 -7.09 -7.11 10.95
C LYS A 156 -8.05 -7.05 9.76
N PHE A 157 -7.75 -7.80 8.69
CA PHE A 157 -8.58 -7.79 7.48
C PHE A 157 -9.76 -8.76 7.56
N TYR A 158 -9.66 -9.83 8.36
CA TYR A 158 -10.66 -10.88 8.44
C TYR A 158 -11.66 -10.71 9.62
N ALA A 159 -11.24 -10.12 10.74
CA ALA A 159 -12.09 -9.90 11.92
C ALA A 159 -12.90 -8.61 11.82
#